data_AF-A0A1N7K9K1-F1
#
_entry.id   AF-A0A1N7K9K1-F1
#
_cell.length_a   1.000
_cell.length_b   1.000
_cell.length_c   1.000
_cell.angle_alpha   90.00
_cell.angle_beta   90.00
_cell.angle_gamma   90.00
#
_symmetry.space_group_name_H-M   'P 1'
#
loop_
_entity.id
_entity.type
_entity.pdbx_description
1 polymer ?
#
loop_
_entity_poly.entity_id
_entity_poly.type
_entity_poly.pdbx_seq_one_letter_code
_entity_poly.pdbx_strand_id
1 'polypeptide(L)'
;MNTKDQYGLEFLKVTAGENVGHQCIRKDGMVDENNLLQFLNYLNISRTEFLLKEINDYLNTTPDTAWMSYDSMVLEHIDLKMDYPEFIIDEQPNAFPLSDIRDLLKEWLMFLHS
;
A
#
# COMPACT_ATOMS: atom_id res chain seq x y z
N MET A 1 7.28 12.76 -10.33
CA MET A 1 5.87 12.34 -10.50
C MET A 1 5.56 11.46 -9.32
N ASN A 2 4.46 11.69 -8.61
CA ASN A 2 4.15 10.91 -7.41
C ASN A 2 3.70 9.51 -7.82
N THR A 3 4.00 8.53 -6.98
CA THR A 3 3.69 7.11 -7.20
C THR A 3 2.19 6.92 -7.36
N LYS A 4 1.38 7.57 -6.52
CA LYS A 4 -0.08 7.53 -6.67
C LYS A 4 -0.55 8.00 -8.04
N ASP A 5 0.13 8.96 -8.68
CA ASP A 5 -0.25 9.46 -10.00
C ASP A 5 0.13 8.48 -11.12
N GLN A 6 1.25 7.74 -10.98
CA GLN A 6 1.63 6.65 -11.89
C GLN A 6 0.56 5.55 -11.91
N TYR A 7 0.04 5.24 -10.73
CA TYR A 7 -1.02 4.25 -10.57
C TYR A 7 -2.42 4.82 -10.78
N GLY A 8 -2.62 6.07 -11.22
CA GLY A 8 -3.96 6.62 -11.46
C GLY A 8 -4.84 6.75 -10.21
N LEU A 9 -4.22 6.91 -9.03
CA LEU A 9 -4.88 7.02 -7.73
C LEU A 9 -5.02 8.47 -7.27
N GLU A 10 -6.08 8.74 -6.53
CA GLU A 10 -6.34 10.01 -5.86
C GLU A 10 -6.64 9.78 -4.37
N PHE A 11 -6.06 10.63 -3.53
CA PHE A 11 -6.27 10.62 -2.09
C PHE A 11 -7.21 11.76 -1.71
N LEU A 12 -8.30 11.44 -1.04
CA LEU A 12 -9.40 12.34 -0.74
C LEU A 12 -9.67 12.41 0.74
N LYS A 13 -9.86 13.63 1.24
CA LYS A 13 -10.34 13.89 2.60
C LYS A 13 -11.85 14.05 2.52
N VAL A 14 -12.58 13.12 3.12
CA VAL A 14 -14.03 13.07 3.06
C VAL A 14 -14.59 13.55 4.38
N THR A 15 -15.40 14.60 4.35
CA THR A 15 -16.09 15.11 5.54
C THR A 15 -17.54 14.68 5.52
N ALA A 16 -17.96 13.95 6.55
CA ALA A 16 -19.34 13.52 6.75
C ALA A 16 -19.80 13.99 8.14
N GLY A 17 -20.38 15.19 8.19
CA GLY A 17 -20.69 15.86 9.45
C GLY A 17 -19.41 16.26 10.18
N GLU A 18 -19.28 15.84 11.44
CA GLU A 18 -18.07 16.07 12.26
C GLU A 18 -16.97 15.03 12.03
N ASN A 19 -17.27 13.96 11.29
CA ASN A 19 -16.31 12.91 11.01
C ASN A 19 -15.47 13.24 9.77
N VAL A 20 -14.15 13.20 9.95
CA VAL A 20 -13.17 13.29 8.87
C VAL A 20 -12.68 11.88 8.54
N GLY A 21 -12.98 11.43 7.34
CA GLY A 21 -12.46 10.20 6.76
C GLY A 21 -11.42 10.48 5.69
N HIS A 22 -10.63 9.46 5.36
CA HIS A 22 -9.65 9.49 4.29
C HIS A 22 -9.97 8.35 3.32
N GLN A 23 -9.84 8.62 2.03
CA GLN A 23 -10.11 7.64 0.98
C GLN A 23 -9.02 7.67 -0.10
N CYS A 24 -8.77 6.52 -0.69
CA CYS A 24 -8.01 6.29 -1.90
C CYS A 24 -8.96 5.81 -2.99
N ILE A 25 -9.03 6.53 -4.11
CA ILE A 25 -9.93 6.23 -5.23
C ILE A 25 -9.17 6.20 -6.56
N ARG A 26 -9.82 5.69 -7.61
CA ARG A 26 -9.34 5.76 -9.00
C ARG A 26 -9.70 7.11 -9.61
N LYS A 27 -8.74 7.76 -10.27
CA LYS A 27 -8.97 9.04 -10.97
C LYS A 27 -9.93 8.90 -12.16
N ASP A 28 -9.91 7.76 -12.82
CA ASP A 28 -10.71 7.48 -14.03
C ASP A 28 -12.01 6.72 -13.73
N GLY A 29 -12.25 6.35 -12.47
CA GLY A 29 -13.39 5.54 -12.06
C GLY A 29 -13.37 4.10 -12.60
N MET A 30 -12.25 3.63 -13.18
CA MET A 30 -12.16 2.28 -13.75
C MET A 30 -11.70 1.25 -12.71
N VAL A 31 -12.38 0.10 -12.68
CA VAL A 31 -12.00 -1.07 -11.89
C VAL A 31 -11.09 -1.96 -12.76
N ASP A 32 -9.79 -1.86 -12.55
CA ASP A 32 -8.76 -2.66 -13.22
C ASP A 32 -7.81 -3.30 -12.18
N GLU A 33 -6.66 -3.81 -12.62
CA GLU A 33 -5.65 -4.43 -11.75
C GLU A 33 -5.19 -3.52 -10.61
N ASN A 34 -5.20 -2.20 -10.81
CA ASN A 34 -4.83 -1.23 -9.79
C ASN A 34 -5.92 -1.02 -8.74
N ASN A 35 -7.11 -1.62 -8.90
CA ASN A 35 -8.14 -1.62 -7.87
C ASN A 35 -7.65 -2.30 -6.58
N LEU A 36 -6.70 -3.24 -6.69
CA LEU A 36 -6.05 -3.86 -5.54
C LEU A 36 -5.33 -2.83 -4.66
N LEU A 37 -4.79 -1.76 -5.24
CA LEU A 37 -4.17 -0.65 -4.51
C LEU A 37 -5.17 0.16 -3.65
N GLN A 38 -6.47 -0.08 -3.79
CA GLN A 38 -7.47 0.48 -2.88
C GLN A 38 -7.42 -0.14 -1.48
N PHE A 39 -6.62 -1.19 -1.25
CA PHE A 39 -6.37 -1.71 0.10
C PHE A 39 -5.86 -0.63 1.07
N LEU A 40 -5.24 0.44 0.54
CA LEU A 40 -4.82 1.63 1.28
C LEU A 40 -5.97 2.24 2.11
N ASN A 41 -7.23 2.10 1.67
CA ASN A 41 -8.42 2.54 2.43
C ASN A 41 -8.55 1.86 3.81
N TYR A 42 -7.97 0.67 3.99
CA TYR A 42 -8.01 -0.05 5.26
C TYR A 42 -6.86 0.31 6.21
N LEU A 43 -5.90 1.11 5.73
CA LEU A 43 -4.73 1.54 6.49
C LEU A 43 -4.99 2.90 7.13
N ASN A 44 -5.00 2.91 8.47
CA ASN A 44 -4.86 4.14 9.25
C ASN A 44 -3.37 4.46 9.47
N ILE A 45 -3.07 5.54 10.20
CA ILE A 45 -1.68 5.97 10.48
C ILE A 45 -0.85 4.82 11.03
N SER A 46 -1.28 4.20 12.14
CA SER A 46 -0.52 3.14 12.81
C SER A 46 -0.30 1.90 11.93
N ARG A 47 -1.30 1.49 11.16
CA ARG A 47 -1.17 0.38 10.20
C ARG A 47 -0.23 0.73 9.05
N THR A 48 -0.30 1.96 8.54
CA THR A 48 0.59 2.42 7.46
C THR A 48 2.04 2.46 7.92
N GLU A 49 2.29 3.00 9.13
CA GLU A 49 3.62 3.01 9.75
C GLU A 49 4.16 1.60 9.97
N PHE A 50 3.31 0.68 10.45
CA PHE A 50 3.69 -0.70 10.71
C PHE A 50 4.06 -1.44 9.42
N LEU A 51 3.24 -1.36 8.37
CA LEU A 51 3.53 -1.98 7.08
C LEU A 51 4.79 -1.37 6.43
N LEU A 52 4.98 -0.05 6.53
CA LEU A 52 6.21 0.61 6.08
C LEU A 52 7.44 0.06 6.82
N LYS A 53 7.33 -0.15 8.13
CA LYS A 53 8.41 -0.75 8.92
C LYS A 53 8.70 -2.16 8.45
N GLU A 54 7.70 -3.01 8.27
CA GLU A 54 7.88 -4.38 7.76
C GLU A 54 8.59 -4.40 6.40
N ILE A 55 8.16 -3.56 5.45
CA ILE A 55 8.79 -3.46 4.13
C ILE A 55 10.24 -2.98 4.25
N ASN A 56 10.51 -1.97 5.06
CA ASN A 56 11.87 -1.47 5.25
C ASN A 56 12.77 -2.51 5.95
N ASP A 57 12.26 -3.20 6.96
CA ASP A 57 12.97 -4.28 7.65
C ASP A 57 13.29 -5.41 6.67
N TYR A 58 12.30 -5.84 5.88
CA TYR A 58 12.49 -6.84 4.82
C TYR A 58 13.61 -6.42 3.86
N LEU A 59 13.52 -5.21 3.31
CA LEU A 59 14.52 -4.66 2.37
C LEU A 59 15.92 -4.49 2.99
N ASN A 60 16.03 -4.22 4.28
CA ASN A 60 17.31 -3.97 4.96
C ASN A 60 17.97 -5.25 5.51
N THR A 61 17.20 -6.29 5.81
CA THR A 61 17.69 -7.52 6.48
C THR A 61 18.24 -8.58 5.52
N THR A 62 18.05 -8.44 4.21
CA THR A 62 18.39 -9.51 3.25
C THR A 62 19.32 -9.03 2.13
N PRO A 63 20.65 -8.99 2.31
CA PRO A 63 21.58 -8.79 1.21
C PRO A 63 21.90 -10.08 0.45
N ASP A 64 21.36 -11.23 0.86
CA ASP A 64 21.82 -12.53 0.42
C ASP A 64 20.78 -13.26 -0.45
N THR A 65 21.30 -14.04 -1.39
CA THR A 65 20.68 -14.63 -2.60
C THR A 65 19.43 -15.52 -2.43
N ALA A 66 18.74 -15.46 -1.29
CA ALA A 66 17.51 -16.19 -1.00
C ALA A 66 16.52 -15.28 -0.22
N TRP A 67 15.98 -14.26 -0.90
CA TRP A 67 14.81 -13.54 -0.39
C TRP A 67 13.70 -14.54 -0.13
N MET A 68 13.44 -14.84 1.15
CA MET A 68 12.28 -15.64 1.52
C MET A 68 11.05 -14.76 1.42
N SER A 69 9.94 -15.32 0.95
CA SER A 69 8.69 -14.58 0.99
C SER A 69 8.27 -14.27 2.42
N TYR A 70 7.68 -13.11 2.64
CA TYR A 70 7.18 -12.66 3.93
C TYR A 70 5.71 -12.26 3.84
N ASP A 71 4.87 -12.87 4.66
CA ASP A 71 3.45 -12.54 4.75
C ASP A 71 3.24 -11.51 5.87
N SER A 72 2.75 -10.33 5.51
CA SER A 72 2.41 -9.25 6.45
C SER A 72 1.07 -9.51 7.12
N MET A 73 1.02 -9.30 8.42
CA MET A 73 -0.17 -9.51 9.25
C MET A 73 -0.87 -8.19 9.60
N VAL A 74 -0.54 -7.09 8.92
CA VAL A 74 -1.07 -5.75 9.23
C VAL A 74 -2.59 -5.64 8.96
N LEU A 75 -3.10 -6.43 8.01
CA LEU A 75 -4.51 -6.55 7.69
C LEU A 75 -4.93 -8.02 7.83
N GLU A 76 -6.01 -8.28 8.58
CA GLU A 76 -6.51 -9.64 8.80
C GLU A 76 -7.40 -10.17 7.65
N HIS A 77 -7.80 -9.29 6.73
CA HIS A 77 -8.78 -9.58 5.67
C HIS A 77 -8.22 -9.46 4.27
N ILE A 78 -6.95 -9.10 4.14
CA ILE A 78 -6.25 -8.92 2.88
C ILE A 78 -4.87 -9.53 3.04
N ASP A 79 -4.53 -10.48 2.17
CA ASP A 79 -3.25 -11.15 2.22
C ASP A 79 -2.21 -10.27 1.53
N LEU A 80 -1.22 -9.81 2.30
CA LEU A 80 -0.16 -8.93 1.82
C LEU A 80 1.18 -9.65 1.89
N LYS A 81 1.77 -9.97 0.75
CA LYS A 81 2.99 -10.77 0.67
C LYS A 81 4.11 -10.02 0.00
N MET A 82 5.29 -10.02 0.63
CA MET A 82 6.53 -9.48 0.07
C MET A 82 7.33 -10.66 -0.49
N ASP A 83 7.62 -10.62 -1.78
CA ASP A 83 8.39 -11.66 -2.48
C ASP A 83 9.35 -10.97 -3.45
N TYR A 84 10.50 -10.52 -2.94
CA TYR A 84 11.34 -9.55 -3.65
C TYR A 84 11.61 -9.93 -5.12
N PRO A 85 11.40 -9.02 -6.09
CA PRO A 85 11.15 -7.58 -5.93
C PRO A 85 9.67 -7.19 -5.83
N GLU A 86 8.79 -8.16 -5.63
CA GLU A 86 7.35 -8.04 -5.76
C GLU A 86 6.65 -7.86 -4.41
N PHE A 87 5.48 -7.22 -4.47
CA PHE A 87 4.49 -7.11 -3.42
C PHE A 87 3.16 -7.59 -3.98
N ILE A 88 2.63 -8.66 -3.40
CA ILE A 88 1.45 -9.37 -3.87
C ILE A 88 0.31 -9.07 -2.89
N ILE A 89 -0.87 -8.82 -3.45
CA ILE A 89 -2.10 -8.51 -2.69
C ILE A 89 -3.13 -9.59 -3.04
N ASP A 90 -3.72 -10.23 -2.03
CA ASP A 90 -4.78 -11.26 -2.14
C ASP A 90 -4.46 -12.40 -3.12
N GLU A 91 -3.20 -12.86 -3.11
CA GLU A 91 -2.67 -13.92 -4.00
C GLU A 91 -2.94 -13.67 -5.50
N GLN A 92 -3.21 -12.41 -5.89
CA GLN A 92 -3.56 -12.08 -7.26
C GLN A 92 -2.37 -12.30 -8.20
N PRO A 93 -2.63 -12.67 -9.47
CA PRO A 93 -1.56 -12.95 -10.43
C PRO A 93 -0.70 -11.73 -10.78
N ASN A 94 -1.20 -10.52 -10.49
CA ASN A 94 -0.51 -9.27 -10.76
C ASN A 94 0.14 -8.76 -9.47
N ALA A 95 1.46 -8.71 -9.48
CA ALA A 95 2.25 -8.16 -8.40
C ALA A 95 2.65 -6.70 -8.67
N PHE A 96 2.93 -5.97 -7.59
CA PHE A 96 3.44 -4.60 -7.66
C PHE A 96 4.91 -4.57 -7.29
N PRO A 97 5.73 -3.66 -7.84
CA PRO A 97 7.08 -3.47 -7.33
C PRO A 97 7.05 -3.08 -5.86
N LEU A 98 7.80 -3.79 -5.02
CA LEU A 98 7.85 -3.54 -3.58
C LEU A 98 8.34 -2.11 -3.26
N SER A 99 9.24 -1.57 -4.10
CA SER A 99 9.68 -0.17 -4.04
C SER A 99 8.53 0.81 -4.19
N ASP A 100 7.63 0.53 -5.12
CA ASP A 100 6.51 1.41 -5.46
C ASP A 100 5.48 1.38 -4.34
N ILE A 101 5.17 0.20 -3.80
CA ILE A 101 4.28 0.08 -2.64
C ILE A 101 4.84 0.83 -1.44
N ARG A 102 6.14 0.72 -1.15
CA ARG A 102 6.79 1.48 -0.08
C ARG A 102 6.61 3.00 -0.28
N ASP A 103 6.84 3.50 -1.49
CA ASP A 103 6.76 4.92 -1.75
C ASP A 103 5.31 5.42 -1.77
N LEU A 104 4.37 4.60 -2.24
CA LEU A 104 2.93 4.86 -2.15
C LEU A 104 2.43 4.90 -0.70
N LEU A 105 2.92 4.02 0.17
CA LEU A 105 2.59 4.04 1.60
C LEU A 105 3.16 5.29 2.30
N LYS A 106 4.33 5.78 1.91
CA LYS A 106 4.85 7.07 2.42
C LYS A 106 3.95 8.23 2.00
N GLU A 107 3.54 8.26 0.73
CA GLU A 107 2.60 9.26 0.22
C GLU A 107 1.26 9.20 0.97
N TRP A 108 0.75 8.00 1.22
CA TRP A 108 -0.48 7.78 1.98
C TRP A 108 -0.34 8.25 3.43
N LEU A 109 0.74 7.88 4.11
CA LEU A 109 1.00 8.31 5.48
C LEU A 109 1.09 9.84 5.60
N MET A 110 1.81 10.49 4.69
CA MET A 110 1.89 11.95 4.64
C MET A 110 0.51 12.58 4.48
N PHE A 111 -0.34 11.99 3.64
CA PHE A 111 -1.71 12.44 3.44
C PHE A 111 -2.58 12.25 4.69
N LEU A 112 -2.47 11.11 5.38
CA LEU A 112 -3.22 10.83 6.61
C LEU A 112 -2.90 11.80 7.75
N HIS A 113 -1.70 12.39 7.77
CA HIS A 113 -1.30 13.40 8.76
C HIS A 113 -1.76 14.83 8.40
N SER A 114 -2.34 15.06 7.23
CA SER A 114 -2.71 16.39 6.71
C SER A 114 -4.12 16.87 7.06
#